data_AF-M5JL55-F1
#
_entry.id   AF-M5JL55-F1
#
_cell.length_a   1.000
_cell.length_b   1.000
_cell.length_c   1.000
_cell.angle_alpha   90.00
_cell.angle_beta   90.00
_cell.angle_gamma   90.00
#
_symmetry.space_group_name_H-M   'P 1'
#
loop_
_entity.id
_entity.type
_entity.pdbx_description
1 polymer ?
#
loop_
_entity_poly.entity_id
_entity_poly.type
_entity_poly.pdbx_seq_one_letter_code
_entity_poly.pdbx_strand_id
1 'polypeptide(L)'
;MFSDTVNNYWRDTFRGEGVVFEDKDFSIATTPALEIEADGAILEMADRTLVVLREALARQLLSDTPSSAPEFHRRLDRAGIKCHGADHLFYFPAAELKNIAEMDVSPDIRLLTEEDAALFNAFCDKATEDDLDAASVELDHWLVAGAFDNGEPALQAVSWDDMNSRIRA
;
A
#
# COMPACT_ATOMS: atom_id res chain seq x y z
N MET A 1 -1.02 17.61 -2.63
CA MET A 1 -2.47 17.33 -2.41
C MET A 1 -2.83 16.19 -3.34
N PHE A 2 -3.53 15.15 -2.86
CA PHE A 2 -3.96 14.04 -3.73
C PHE A 2 -4.86 14.56 -4.86
N SER A 3 -4.77 13.95 -6.05
CA SER A 3 -5.69 14.30 -7.13
C SER A 3 -7.11 13.89 -6.76
N ASP A 4 -8.09 14.66 -7.23
CA ASP A 4 -9.51 14.34 -7.01
C ASP A 4 -9.85 12.95 -7.57
N THR A 5 -9.23 12.54 -8.68
CA THR A 5 -9.41 11.21 -9.27
C THR A 5 -9.01 10.09 -8.30
N VAL A 6 -7.84 10.19 -7.66
CA VAL A 6 -7.38 9.16 -6.71
C VAL A 6 -8.24 9.16 -5.44
N ASN A 7 -8.56 10.34 -4.92
CA ASN A 7 -9.44 10.47 -3.75
C ASN A 7 -10.83 9.87 -4.03
N ASN A 8 -11.41 10.17 -5.19
CA ASN A 8 -12.73 9.67 -5.58
C ASN A 8 -12.70 8.16 -5.81
N TYR A 9 -11.65 7.63 -6.45
CA TYR A 9 -11.49 6.18 -6.64
C TYR A 9 -11.55 5.42 -5.30
N TRP A 10 -10.79 5.88 -4.30
CA TRP A 10 -10.80 5.24 -2.99
C TRP A 10 -12.11 5.44 -2.24
N ARG A 11 -12.72 6.63 -2.33
CA ARG A 11 -14.05 6.89 -1.74
C ARG A 11 -15.14 6.01 -2.35
N ASP A 12 -15.11 5.81 -3.66
CA ASP A 12 -16.07 4.97 -4.37
C ASP A 12 -15.84 3.49 -4.04
N THR A 13 -14.59 3.04 -3.99
CA THR A 13 -14.22 1.68 -3.54
C THR A 13 -14.74 1.39 -2.13
N PHE A 14 -14.64 2.37 -1.23
CA PHE A 14 -15.09 2.24 0.16
C PHE A 14 -16.56 2.62 0.40
N ARG A 15 -17.31 3.00 -0.64
CA ARG A 15 -18.75 3.30 -0.50
C ARG A 15 -19.56 2.06 -0.13
N GLY A 16 -19.10 0.89 -0.57
CA GLY A 16 -19.79 -0.39 -0.38
C GLY A 16 -21.17 -0.44 -1.04
N GLU A 17 -21.92 -1.50 -0.76
CA GLU A 17 -23.28 -1.72 -1.27
C GLU A 17 -24.37 -1.35 -0.24
N GLY A 18 -24.01 -1.31 1.05
CA GLY A 18 -24.92 -0.94 2.14
C GLY A 18 -24.24 -0.04 3.16
N VAL A 19 -24.68 1.21 3.27
CA VAL A 19 -24.17 2.15 4.29
C VAL A 19 -24.75 1.77 5.65
N VAL A 20 -23.87 1.47 6.61
CA VAL A 20 -24.24 1.14 8.00
C VAL A 20 -24.15 2.35 8.91
N PHE A 21 -23.15 3.20 8.67
CA PHE A 21 -22.93 4.45 9.40
C PHE A 21 -22.28 5.48 8.50
N GLU A 22 -22.69 6.73 8.62
CA GLU A 22 -22.03 7.85 7.96
C GLU A 22 -22.12 9.11 8.82
N ASP A 23 -20.97 9.72 9.05
CA ASP A 23 -20.79 11.05 9.62
C ASP A 23 -19.71 11.79 8.81
N LYS A 24 -19.45 13.06 9.13
CA LYS A 24 -18.50 13.92 8.39
C LYS A 24 -17.08 13.35 8.28
N ASP A 25 -16.58 12.73 9.36
CA ASP A 25 -15.19 12.29 9.46
C ASP A 25 -15.06 10.75 9.48
N PHE A 26 -16.18 10.01 9.46
CA PHE A 26 -16.18 8.55 9.62
C PHE A 26 -17.37 7.88 8.93
N SER A 27 -17.12 6.80 8.19
CA SER A 27 -18.19 5.99 7.60
C SER A 27 -17.88 4.49 7.63
N ILE A 28 -18.92 3.68 7.77
CA ILE A 28 -18.89 2.22 7.71
C ILE A 28 -19.91 1.75 6.68
N ALA A 29 -19.47 0.93 5.73
CA ALA A 29 -20.33 0.26 4.77
C ALA A 29 -20.08 -1.25 4.76
N THR A 30 -21.03 -1.99 4.18
CA THR A 30 -20.88 -3.42 3.90
C THR A 30 -20.66 -3.67 2.43
N THR A 31 -19.81 -4.64 2.09
CA THR A 31 -19.61 -5.10 0.71
C THR A 31 -19.28 -6.59 0.67
N PRO A 32 -19.85 -7.36 -0.28
CA PRO A 32 -19.44 -8.74 -0.54
C PRO A 32 -18.14 -8.80 -1.36
N ALA A 33 -17.73 -7.69 -1.99
CA ALA A 33 -16.66 -7.62 -2.98
C ALA A 33 -15.24 -7.48 -2.42
N LEU A 34 -15.04 -7.73 -1.12
CA LEU A 34 -13.69 -7.83 -0.55
C LEU A 34 -12.98 -9.08 -1.11
N GLU A 35 -11.64 -9.04 -1.14
CA GLU A 35 -10.83 -10.21 -1.48
C GLU A 35 -11.07 -11.35 -0.49
N ILE A 36 -10.85 -12.60 -0.93
CA ILE A 36 -11.30 -13.82 -0.24
C ILE A 36 -10.80 -13.89 1.22
N GLU A 37 -9.61 -13.34 1.50
CA GLU A 37 -8.97 -13.38 2.80
C GLU A 37 -9.26 -12.13 3.68
N ALA A 38 -9.89 -11.10 3.12
CA ALA A 38 -10.21 -9.87 3.84
C ALA A 38 -11.68 -9.87 4.31
N ASP A 39 -11.89 -9.84 5.63
CA ASP A 39 -13.23 -9.65 6.23
C ASP A 39 -13.62 -8.17 6.37
N GLY A 40 -12.63 -7.27 6.25
CA GLY A 40 -12.83 -5.83 6.29
C GLY A 40 -11.58 -5.05 5.88
N ALA A 41 -11.76 -3.79 5.52
CA ALA A 41 -10.69 -2.86 5.23
C ALA A 41 -10.97 -1.50 5.87
N ILE A 42 -9.91 -0.82 6.31
CA ILE A 42 -9.96 0.54 6.86
C ILE A 42 -9.06 1.41 5.99
N LEU A 43 -9.58 2.54 5.53
CA LEU A 43 -8.82 3.57 4.84
C LEU A 43 -8.82 4.84 5.68
N GLU A 44 -7.63 5.26 6.10
CA GLU A 44 -7.42 6.54 6.76
C GLU A 44 -6.97 7.57 5.72
N MET A 45 -7.83 8.54 5.44
CA MET A 45 -7.49 9.71 4.63
C MET A 45 -7.18 10.90 5.56
N ALA A 46 -6.53 11.93 5.02
CA ALA A 46 -6.17 13.11 5.80
C ALA A 46 -7.39 13.82 6.45
N ASP A 47 -8.58 13.68 5.87
CA ASP A 47 -9.81 14.36 6.32
C ASP A 47 -10.85 13.43 6.95
N ARG A 48 -10.80 12.11 6.72
CA ARG A 48 -11.79 11.15 7.24
C ARG A 48 -11.31 9.71 7.19
N THR A 49 -11.97 8.85 7.96
CA THR A 49 -11.77 7.39 7.95
C THR A 49 -12.94 6.70 7.26
N LEU A 50 -12.66 5.78 6.33
CA LEU A 50 -13.64 4.94 5.66
C LEU A 50 -13.43 3.48 6.06
N VAL A 51 -14.52 2.74 6.28
CA VAL A 51 -14.47 1.32 6.63
C VAL A 51 -15.44 0.57 5.73
N VAL A 52 -14.98 -0.55 5.17
CA VAL A 52 -15.84 -1.55 4.51
C VAL A 52 -15.69 -2.89 5.20
N LEU A 53 -16.81 -3.59 5.42
CA LEU A 53 -16.85 -4.89 6.09
C LEU A 53 -17.66 -5.89 5.27
N ARG A 54 -17.35 -7.18 5.40
CA ARG A 54 -18.31 -8.22 5.02
C ARG A 54 -19.51 -8.19 5.96
N GLU A 55 -20.69 -8.61 5.46
CA GLU A 55 -21.91 -8.63 6.27
C GLU A 55 -21.76 -9.43 7.57
N ALA A 56 -21.08 -10.57 7.52
CA ALA A 56 -20.88 -11.42 8.71
C ALA A 56 -20.10 -10.68 9.80
N LEU A 57 -19.03 -9.97 9.42
CA LEU A 57 -18.21 -9.18 10.35
C LEU A 57 -18.98 -7.97 10.88
N ALA A 58 -19.72 -7.28 10.00
CA ALA A 58 -20.58 -6.17 10.41
C ALA A 58 -21.62 -6.61 11.46
N ARG A 59 -22.29 -7.76 11.26
CA ARG A 59 -23.25 -8.29 12.24
C ARG A 59 -22.62 -8.65 13.58
N GLN A 60 -21.36 -9.08 13.59
CA GLN A 60 -20.62 -9.39 14.81
C GLN A 60 -20.20 -8.12 15.58
N LEU A 61 -19.73 -7.10 14.87
CA LEU A 61 -19.14 -5.90 15.46
C LEU A 61 -20.14 -4.77 15.78
N LEU A 62 -21.24 -4.73 15.04
CA LEU A 62 -22.16 -3.60 14.99
C LEU A 62 -23.55 -3.99 15.54
N SER A 63 -23.57 -4.64 16.70
CA SER A 63 -24.83 -4.86 17.45
C SER A 63 -25.51 -3.53 17.80
N ASP A 64 -24.72 -2.47 17.95
CA ASP A 64 -25.07 -1.06 17.92
C ASP A 64 -24.08 -0.30 17.01
N THR A 65 -24.47 0.87 16.50
CA THR A 65 -23.61 1.63 15.58
C THR A 65 -22.54 2.43 16.35
N PRO A 66 -21.24 2.27 16.04
CA PRO A 66 -20.19 3.06 16.68
C PRO A 66 -20.32 4.53 16.31
N SER A 67 -20.01 5.42 17.25
CA SER A 67 -20.13 6.87 17.04
C SER A 67 -18.86 7.53 16.49
N SER A 68 -17.76 6.79 16.30
CA SER A 68 -16.46 7.33 15.85
C SER A 68 -15.46 6.23 15.47
N ALA A 69 -14.41 6.59 14.71
CA ALA A 69 -13.31 5.67 14.36
C ALA A 69 -12.56 5.11 15.58
N PRO A 70 -12.22 5.89 16.64
CA PRO A 70 -11.57 5.32 17.83
C PRO A 70 -12.44 4.30 18.57
N GLU A 71 -13.77 4.49 18.58
CA GLU A 71 -14.68 3.51 19.15
C GLU A 71 -14.74 2.23 18.30
N PHE A 72 -14.72 2.37 16.97
CA PHE A 72 -14.66 1.21 16.08
C PHE A 72 -13.38 0.38 16.29
N HIS A 73 -12.21 1.02 16.39
CA HIS A 73 -10.95 0.32 16.68
C HIS A 73 -11.00 -0.44 18.01
N ARG A 74 -11.54 0.16 19.08
CA ARG A 74 -11.72 -0.53 20.37
C ARG A 74 -12.61 -1.77 20.27
N ARG A 75 -13.57 -1.79 19.35
CA ARG A 75 -14.44 -2.96 19.12
C ARG A 75 -13.70 -4.08 18.41
N LEU A 76 -12.87 -3.75 17.42
CA LEU A 76 -11.98 -4.70 16.76
C LEU A 76 -11.06 -5.37 17.78
N ASP A 77 -10.42 -4.58 18.64
CA ASP A 77 -9.55 -5.07 19.71
C ASP A 77 -10.28 -6.02 20.66
N ARG A 78 -11.49 -5.64 21.12
CA ARG A 78 -12.30 -6.46 22.03
C ARG A 78 -12.76 -7.77 21.39
N ALA A 79 -13.03 -7.75 20.10
CA ALA A 79 -13.41 -8.93 19.33
C ALA A 79 -12.20 -9.81 18.93
N GLY A 80 -10.97 -9.39 19.29
CA GLY A 80 -9.74 -10.12 18.94
C GLY A 80 -9.40 -10.07 17.46
N ILE A 81 -10.01 -9.16 16.70
CA ILE A 81 -9.75 -8.99 15.28
C ILE A 81 -8.52 -8.11 15.13
N LYS A 82 -7.47 -8.67 14.54
CA LYS A 82 -6.27 -7.92 14.20
C LYS A 82 -6.43 -7.39 12.79
N CYS A 83 -6.44 -6.08 12.64
CA CYS A 83 -6.17 -5.48 11.34
C CYS A 83 -4.71 -5.74 10.99
N HIS A 84 -4.46 -6.03 9.71
CA HIS A 84 -3.09 -5.92 9.18
C HIS A 84 -2.61 -4.47 9.36
N GLY A 85 -1.29 -4.28 9.45
CA GLY A 85 -0.71 -2.94 9.54
C GLY A 85 -1.20 -2.06 8.39
N ALA A 86 -1.31 -0.75 8.61
CA ALA A 86 -1.79 0.15 7.57
C ALA A 86 -0.80 0.19 6.40
N ASP A 87 -1.27 -0.20 5.21
CA ASP A 87 -0.58 0.14 3.98
C ASP A 87 -0.80 1.63 3.72
N HIS A 88 0.29 2.41 3.76
CA HIS A 88 0.24 3.82 3.45
C HIS A 88 0.37 4.02 1.93
N LEU A 89 -0.65 4.62 1.32
CA LEU A 89 -0.55 5.05 -0.07
C LEU A 89 0.19 6.38 -0.15
N PHE A 90 1.34 6.36 -0.82
CA PHE A 90 2.08 7.56 -1.19
C PHE A 90 1.92 7.82 -2.68
N TYR A 91 1.69 9.08 -3.05
CA TYR A 91 1.52 9.50 -4.44
C TYR A 91 2.11 10.88 -4.65
N PHE A 92 2.83 11.03 -5.77
CA PHE A 92 3.30 12.32 -6.25
C PHE A 92 2.42 12.82 -7.40
N PRO A 93 1.82 14.02 -7.29
CA PRO A 93 1.16 14.67 -8.41
C PRO A 93 2.07 14.79 -9.63
N ALA A 94 1.50 14.74 -10.83
CA ALA A 94 2.27 14.82 -12.09
C ALA A 94 3.22 16.03 -12.15
N ALA A 95 2.83 17.17 -11.57
CA ALA A 95 3.69 18.35 -11.47
C ALA A 95 4.90 18.16 -10.54
N GLU A 96 4.73 17.42 -9.44
CA GLU A 96 5.82 17.10 -8.51
C GLU A 96 6.74 16.01 -9.07
N LEU A 97 6.18 15.02 -9.79
CA LEU A 97 6.98 14.01 -10.51
C LEU A 97 7.95 14.63 -11.51
N LYS A 98 7.55 15.72 -12.18
CA LYS A 98 8.46 16.46 -13.06
C LYS A 98 9.66 17.03 -12.31
N ASN A 99 9.42 17.62 -11.14
CA ASN A 99 10.50 18.15 -10.31
C ASN A 99 11.42 17.03 -9.81
N ILE A 100 10.86 15.88 -9.43
CA ILE A 100 11.63 14.71 -8.99
C ILE A 100 12.49 14.17 -10.13
N ALA A 101 11.96 14.11 -11.35
CA ALA A 101 12.71 13.66 -12.52
C ALA A 101 13.89 14.57 -12.89
N GLU A 102 13.86 15.84 -12.45
CA GLU A 102 14.93 16.82 -12.63
C GLU A 102 15.94 16.84 -11.46
N MET A 103 15.71 16.05 -10.39
CA MET A 103 16.64 15.98 -9.27
C MET A 103 17.91 15.22 -9.64
N ASP A 104 19.06 15.74 -9.22
CA ASP A 104 20.33 15.05 -9.36
C ASP A 104 20.31 13.75 -8.54
N VAL A 105 20.50 12.62 -9.22
CA VAL A 105 20.70 11.32 -8.60
C VAL A 105 22.19 11.19 -8.24
N SER A 106 22.49 10.71 -7.04
CA SER A 106 23.88 10.44 -6.65
C SER A 106 24.55 9.52 -7.68
N PRO A 107 25.81 9.77 -8.08
CA PRO A 107 26.54 8.86 -8.97
C PRO A 107 26.69 7.45 -8.37
N ASP A 108 26.53 7.31 -7.05
CA ASP A 108 26.54 6.05 -6.33
C ASP A 108 25.22 5.29 -6.42
N ILE A 109 24.21 5.80 -7.13
CA ILE A 109 22.95 5.11 -7.38
C ILE A 109 22.81 4.90 -8.88
N ARG A 110 22.63 3.65 -9.30
CA ARG A 110 22.42 3.31 -10.71
C ARG A 110 21.54 2.09 -10.89
N LEU A 111 21.02 1.94 -12.10
CA LEU A 111 20.35 0.72 -12.52
C LEU A 111 21.35 -0.44 -12.54
N LEU A 112 20.88 -1.60 -12.11
CA LEU A 112 21.58 -2.86 -12.23
C LEU A 112 21.19 -3.52 -13.54
N THR A 113 22.15 -4.23 -14.15
CA THR A 113 21.91 -5.02 -15.36
C THR A 113 22.37 -6.45 -15.13
N GLU A 114 22.19 -7.34 -16.11
CA GLU A 114 22.73 -8.71 -16.06
C GLU A 114 24.24 -8.77 -15.80
N GLU A 115 24.99 -7.72 -16.18
CA GLU A 115 26.44 -7.63 -15.93
C GLU A 115 26.76 -7.56 -14.42
N ASP A 116 25.81 -7.12 -13.60
CA ASP A 116 25.93 -6.99 -12.16
C ASP A 116 25.57 -8.26 -11.39
N ALA A 117 25.21 -9.36 -12.07
CA ALA A 117 24.71 -10.58 -11.43
C ALA A 117 25.63 -11.13 -10.33
N ALA A 118 26.94 -11.08 -10.53
CA ALA A 118 27.90 -11.53 -9.53
C ALA A 118 27.88 -10.65 -8.26
N LEU A 119 27.74 -9.34 -8.44
CA LEU A 119 27.69 -8.36 -7.36
C LEU A 119 26.33 -8.41 -6.64
N PHE A 120 25.24 -8.59 -7.39
CA PHE A 120 23.89 -8.81 -6.86
C PHE A 120 23.83 -10.07 -5.99
N ASN A 121 24.30 -11.21 -6.50
CA ASN A 121 24.30 -12.46 -5.74
C ASN A 121 25.15 -12.36 -4.47
N ALA A 122 26.34 -11.74 -4.55
CA ALA A 122 27.19 -11.53 -3.38
C ALA A 122 26.56 -10.61 -2.32
N PHE A 123 25.61 -9.75 -2.70
CA PHE A 123 24.81 -8.97 -1.76
C PHE A 123 23.71 -9.82 -1.14
N CYS A 124 22.95 -10.56 -1.95
CA CYS A 124 21.89 -11.45 -1.49
C CYS A 124 22.41 -12.55 -0.55
N ASP A 125 23.62 -13.08 -0.81
CA ASP A 125 24.29 -14.07 0.04
C ASP A 125 24.58 -13.57 1.47
N LYS A 126 24.56 -12.25 1.69
CA LYS A 126 24.71 -11.63 3.02
C LYS A 126 23.39 -11.46 3.77
N ALA A 127 22.25 -11.60 3.08
CA ALA A 127 20.91 -11.45 3.65
C ALA A 127 20.41 -12.79 4.21
N THR A 128 19.45 -12.74 5.13
CA THR A 128 18.75 -13.95 5.58
C THR A 128 17.68 -14.38 4.57
N GLU A 129 17.22 -15.63 4.65
CA GLU A 129 16.10 -16.12 3.83
C GLU A 129 14.85 -15.25 4.04
N ASP A 130 14.54 -14.90 5.30
CA ASP A 130 13.44 -14.00 5.64
C ASP A 130 13.58 -12.60 5.02
N ASP A 131 14.81 -12.05 4.98
CA ASP A 131 15.07 -10.75 4.35
C ASP A 131 14.88 -10.81 2.82
N LEU A 132 15.31 -11.90 2.18
CA LEU A 132 15.15 -12.10 0.74
C LEU A 132 13.68 -12.27 0.36
N ASP A 133 12.95 -13.10 1.12
CA ASP A 133 11.51 -13.32 0.94
C ASP A 133 10.71 -12.02 1.15
N ALA A 134 11.06 -11.24 2.17
CA ALA A 134 10.40 -9.96 2.45
C ALA A 134 10.74 -8.89 1.42
N ALA A 135 11.97 -8.85 0.90
CA ALA A 135 12.40 -7.87 -0.08
C ALA A 135 11.79 -8.14 -1.47
N SER A 136 11.63 -9.42 -1.84
CA SER A 136 11.10 -9.85 -3.14
C SER A 136 11.79 -9.11 -4.30
N VAL A 137 13.13 -9.20 -4.33
CA VAL A 137 13.99 -8.54 -5.32
C VAL A 137 14.67 -9.58 -6.20
N GLU A 138 14.42 -9.54 -7.51
CA GLU A 138 15.15 -10.33 -8.51
C GLU A 138 15.76 -9.40 -9.55
N LEU A 139 16.94 -9.74 -10.07
CA LEU A 139 17.70 -8.87 -10.98
C LEU A 139 17.01 -8.68 -12.35
N ASP A 140 16.12 -9.60 -12.72
CA ASP A 140 15.28 -9.54 -13.92
C ASP A 140 13.91 -8.88 -13.67
N HIS A 141 13.66 -8.34 -12.47
CA HIS A 141 12.55 -7.43 -12.26
C HIS A 141 12.66 -6.19 -13.17
N TRP A 142 11.49 -5.63 -13.51
CA TRP A 142 11.34 -4.58 -14.52
C TRP A 142 12.36 -3.44 -14.40
N LEU A 143 12.63 -3.01 -13.18
CA LEU A 143 13.65 -2.01 -12.89
C LEU A 143 14.26 -2.33 -11.54
N VAL A 144 15.58 -2.56 -11.53
CA VAL A 144 16.37 -2.78 -10.31
C VAL A 144 17.43 -1.70 -10.23
N ALA A 145 17.50 -1.00 -9.10
CA ALA A 145 18.54 -0.02 -8.83
C ALA A 145 19.35 -0.43 -7.60
N GLY A 146 20.67 -0.21 -7.66
CA GLY A 146 21.58 -0.39 -6.55
C GLY A 146 22.11 0.96 -6.06
N ALA A 147 22.20 1.12 -4.74
CA ALA A 147 23.00 2.16 -4.11
C ALA A 147 24.33 1.56 -3.65
N PHE A 148 25.43 2.25 -3.93
CA PHE A 148 26.78 1.77 -3.70
C PHE A 148 27.50 2.62 -2.64
N ASP A 149 28.33 2.00 -1.83
CA ASP A 149 29.29 2.67 -0.95
C ASP A 149 30.68 2.12 -1.28
N ASN A 150 31.57 3.00 -1.77
CA ASN A 150 32.93 2.63 -2.23
C ASN A 150 32.97 1.47 -3.24
N GLY A 151 31.94 1.32 -4.07
CA GLY A 151 31.85 0.27 -5.09
C GLY A 151 31.21 -1.04 -4.60
N GLU A 152 30.81 -1.14 -3.33
CA GLU A 152 30.02 -2.26 -2.82
C GLU A 152 28.53 -1.90 -2.73
N PRO A 153 27.61 -2.81 -3.06
CA PRO A 153 26.18 -2.56 -2.92
C PRO A 153 25.78 -2.47 -1.44
N ALA A 154 25.10 -1.38 -1.09
CA ALA A 154 24.58 -1.09 0.25
C ALA A 154 23.05 -1.21 0.33
N LEU A 155 22.35 -1.02 -0.79
CA LEU A 155 20.89 -1.13 -0.90
C LEU A 155 20.50 -1.55 -2.32
N GLN A 156 19.40 -2.29 -2.45
CA GLN A 156 18.76 -2.57 -3.73
C GLN A 156 17.27 -2.25 -3.65
N ALA A 157 16.70 -1.73 -4.73
CA ALA A 157 15.28 -1.41 -4.84
C ALA A 157 14.74 -1.85 -6.20
N VAL A 158 13.52 -2.39 -6.20
CA VAL A 158 12.82 -2.82 -7.41
C VAL A 158 11.56 -2.01 -7.64
N SER A 159 11.25 -1.73 -8.91
CA SER A 159 9.94 -1.25 -9.31
C SER A 159 9.07 -2.42 -9.74
N TRP A 160 7.82 -2.43 -9.27
CA TRP A 160 6.76 -3.29 -9.79
C TRP A 160 6.03 -2.54 -10.92
N ASP A 161 5.88 -3.16 -12.10
CA ASP A 161 4.93 -2.69 -13.13
C ASP A 161 3.97 -3.83 -13.47
N ASP A 162 2.82 -3.88 -12.79
CA ASP A 162 1.69 -4.73 -13.21
C ASP A 162 0.55 -3.91 -13.86
N MET A 163 0.74 -2.60 -14.07
CA MET A 163 -0.39 -1.69 -14.35
C MET A 163 -0.39 -0.98 -15.70
N ASN A 164 0.47 -1.39 -16.64
CA ASN A 164 0.43 -0.86 -18.01
C ASN A 164 -0.61 -1.52 -18.94
N SER A 165 -1.31 -2.58 -18.52
CA SER A 165 -2.32 -3.25 -19.36
C SER A 165 -3.74 -2.71 -19.22
N ARG A 166 -4.04 -1.81 -18.25
CA ARG A 166 -5.42 -1.38 -17.94
C ARG A 166 -5.71 0.12 -17.92
N ILE A 167 -4.71 0.99 -18.06
CA ILE A 167 -4.91 2.46 -18.06
C ILE A 167 -4.50 3.05 -19.42
N ARG A 168 -5.12 2.56 -20.49
CA ARG A 168 -5.29 3.29 -21.74
C ARG A 168 -6.72 3.07 -22.23
N ALA A 169 -7.63 3.90 -21.73
CA ALA A 169 -8.94 4.16 -22.32
C ALA A 169 -9.20 5.67 -22.24
#